data_AF-A0A973LHD1-F1
#
_entry.id   AF-A0A973LHD1-F1
#
_cell.length_a   1.000
_cell.length_b   1.000
_cell.length_c   1.000
_cell.angle_alpha   90.00
_cell.angle_beta   90.00
_cell.angle_gamma   90.00
#
_symmetry.space_group_name_H-M   'P 1'
#
loop_
_entity.id
_entity.type
_entity.pdbx_description
1 polymer ?
#
loop_
_entity_poly.entity_id
_entity_poly.type
_entity_poly.pdbx_seq_one_letter_code
_entity_poly.pdbx_strand_id
1 'polypeptide(L)' 'MNHKTIGVVAATAAGRRAAETLAAAWPDRVRPYGGAGELRQAFEDCDAVVAVLAVGAAVRSLAP' A
#
# COMPACT_ATOMS: atom_id res chain seq x y z
N MET A 1 -5.54 -7.57 21.59
CA MET A 1 -4.28 -7.51 20.81
C MET A 1 -4.56 -6.67 19.57
N ASN A 2 -4.16 -5.40 19.57
CA ASN A 2 -4.39 -4.51 18.44
C ASN A 2 -3.52 -4.99 17.27
N HIS A 3 -4.14 -5.46 16.18
CA HIS A 3 -3.41 -5.83 14.97
C HIS A 3 -3.05 -4.55 14.24
N LYS A 4 -1.75 -4.31 14.01
CA LYS A 4 -1.28 -3.20 13.18
C LYS A 4 -1.65 -3.44 11.72
N THR A 5 -2.27 -2.45 11.09
CA THR A 5 -2.70 -2.46 9.68
C THR A 5 -1.58 -1.96 8.76
N ILE A 6 -1.35 -2.65 7.66
CA ILE A 6 -0.34 -2.38 6.64
C ILE A 6 -1.06 -2.05 5.33
N GLY A 7 -0.98 -0.79 4.88
CA GLY A 7 -1.45 -0.38 3.57
C GLY A 7 -0.45 -0.80 2.49
N VAL A 8 -0.89 -1.50 1.45
CA VAL A 8 -0.03 -1.89 0.31
C VAL A 8 -0.52 -1.19 -0.94
N VAL A 9 0.24 -0.22 -1.44
CA VAL A 9 -0.15 0.61 -2.59
C VAL A 9 0.56 0.13 -3.84
N ALA A 10 -0.19 -0.29 -4.86
CA ALA A 10 0.37 -0.86 -6.08
C ALA A 10 -0.38 -0.44 -7.35
N ALA A 11 0.30 0.28 -8.25
CA ALA A 11 -0.30 0.81 -9.48
C ALA A 11 -0.23 -0.15 -10.69
N THR A 12 0.70 -1.10 -10.68
CA THR A 12 0.92 -2.03 -11.81
C THR A 12 0.30 -3.39 -11.54
N ALA A 13 0.04 -4.16 -12.60
CA ALA A 13 -0.48 -5.53 -12.46
C ALA A 13 0.47 -6.43 -11.63
N ALA A 14 1.79 -6.30 -11.85
CA ALA A 14 2.78 -7.03 -11.06
C ALA A 14 2.76 -6.62 -9.59
N GLY A 15 2.65 -5.31 -9.31
CA GLY A 15 2.55 -4.82 -7.94
C GLY A 15 1.27 -5.30 -7.23
N ARG A 16 0.13 -5.32 -7.94
CA ARG A 16 -1.13 -5.83 -7.37
C ARG A 16 -1.03 -7.31 -6.98
N ARG A 17 -0.37 -8.14 -7.79
CA ARG A 17 -0.08 -9.54 -7.43
C ARG A 17 0.79 -9.66 -6.18
N ALA A 18 1.76 -8.77 -5.99
CA ALA A 18 2.55 -8.73 -4.76
C ALA A 18 1.69 -8.34 -3.55
N ALA A 19 0.78 -7.37 -3.72
CA ALA A 19 -0.18 -6.99 -2.68
C ALA A 19 -1.15 -8.12 -2.31
N GLU A 20 -1.67 -8.85 -3.31
CA GLU A 20 -2.49 -10.05 -3.12
C GLU A 20 -1.74 -11.14 -2.36
N THR A 21 -0.46 -11.35 -2.68
CA THR A 21 0.41 -12.30 -1.96
C THR A 21 0.55 -11.94 -0.48
N LEU A 22 0.79 -10.65 -0.20
CA LEU A 22 0.86 -10.10 1.16
C LEU A 22 -0.48 -10.26 1.91
N ALA A 23 -1.59 -9.97 1.25
CA ALA A 23 -2.93 -10.14 1.82
C ALA A 23 -3.26 -11.59 2.13
N ALA A 24 -2.87 -12.53 1.26
CA ALA A 24 -3.04 -13.96 1.51
C ALA A 24 -2.19 -14.45 2.70
N ALA A 25 -0.97 -13.91 2.87
CA ALA A 25 -0.09 -14.25 3.97
C ALA A 25 -0.54 -13.66 5.32
N TRP A 26 -1.13 -12.46 5.31
CA TRP A 26 -1.61 -11.76 6.50
C TRP A 26 -3.03 -11.18 6.31
N PRO A 27 -4.08 -12.04 6.33
CA PRO A 27 -5.44 -11.68 5.95
C PRO A 27 -6.05 -10.50 6.71
N ASP A 28 -5.71 -10.37 8.01
CA ASP A 28 -6.27 -9.35 8.89
C ASP A 28 -5.33 -8.16 9.13
N ARG A 29 -4.23 -8.06 8.38
CA ARG A 29 -3.25 -6.97 8.53
C ARG A 29 -2.98 -6.19 7.26
N VAL A 30 -3.33 -6.70 6.08
CA VAL A 30 -2.98 -6.05 4.83
C VAL A 30 -4.21 -5.46 4.17
N ARG A 31 -4.14 -4.17 3.85
CA ARG A 31 -5.16 -3.45 3.09
C ARG A 31 -4.57 -2.98 1.75
N PRO A 32 -5.01 -3.54 0.60
CA PRO A 32 -4.50 -3.14 -0.70
C PRO A 32 -5.11 -1.83 -1.20
N TYR A 33 -4.30 -1.03 -1.91
CA TYR A 33 -4.68 0.20 -2.63
C TYR A 33 -4.17 0.09 -4.08
N GLY A 34 -4.99 0.51 -5.05
CA GLY A 34 -4.79 0.26 -6.48
C GLY A 34 -4.06 1.35 -7.26
N GLY A 35 -3.85 2.53 -6.68
CA GLY A 35 -3.29 3.69 -7.39
C GLY A 35 -2.23 4.44 -6.61
N ALA A 36 -1.24 4.98 -7.32
CA ALA A 36 -0.21 5.83 -6.70
C ALA A 36 -0.79 7.07 -5.99
N GLY A 37 -1.94 7.58 -6.45
CA GLY A 37 -2.66 8.70 -5.81
C GLY A 37 -3.28 8.35 -4.45
N GLU A 38 -3.50 7.06 -4.17
CA GLU A 38 -4.05 6.60 -2.89
C GLU A 38 -2.97 6.48 -1.80
N LEU A 39 -1.70 6.75 -2.13
CA LEU A 39 -0.59 6.65 -1.20
C LEU A 39 -0.79 7.55 0.04
N ARG A 40 -1.32 8.76 -0.13
CA ARG A 40 -1.59 9.67 0.99
C ARG A 40 -2.67 9.12 1.93
N GLN A 41 -3.77 8.62 1.36
CA GLN A 41 -4.83 7.97 2.12
C GLN A 41 -4.32 6.73 2.87
N ALA A 42 -3.45 5.93 2.26
CA ALA A 42 -2.86 4.77 2.93
C ALA A 42 -2.03 5.16 4.18
N PHE A 43 -1.36 6.31 4.17
CA PHE A 43 -0.67 6.84 5.35
C PHE A 43 -1.62 7.31 6.45
N GLU A 44 -2.81 7.81 6.09
CA GLU A 44 -3.83 8.25 7.04
C GLU A 44 -4.57 7.06 7.68
N ASP A 45 -4.82 6.02 6.89
CA ASP A 45 -5.66 4.88 7.27
C ASP A 45 -4.90 3.74 7.97
N CYS A 46 -3.56 3.65 7.83
CA CYS A 46 -2.78 2.48 8.22
C CYS A 46 -1.61 2.81 9.14
N ASP A 47 -1.23 1.85 10.00
CA ASP A 47 -0.08 1.99 10.90
C ASP A 47 1.28 1.92 10.17
N ALA A 48 1.31 1.29 9.00
CA ALA A 48 2.48 1.18 8.13
C ALA A 48 2.05 1.13 6.66
N VAL A 49 2.94 1.53 5.76
CA VAL A 49 2.68 1.53 4.30
C VAL A 49 3.82 0.89 3.53
N VAL A 50 3.47 0.04 2.56
CA VAL A 50 4.38 -0.52 1.56
C VAL A 50 3.98 0.02 0.18
N ALA A 51 4.82 0.85 -0.42
CA ALA A 51 4.60 1.40 -1.75
C ALA A 51 5.29 0.51 -2.80
N VAL A 52 4.51 -0.32 -3.50
CA VAL A 52 4.97 -1.10 -4.66
C VAL A 52 4.84 -0.24 -5.92
N LEU A 53 5.59 0.85 -5.96
CA LEU A 53 5.52 1.91 -6.96
C LEU A 53 6.91 2.26 -7.49
N ALA A 54 6.97 2.90 -8.66
CA ALA A 54 8.16 3.61 -9.06
C ALA A 54 8.44 4.75 -8.06
N VAL A 55 9.69 4.91 -7.63
CA VAL A 55 10.07 5.90 -6.60
C VAL A 55 9.59 7.31 -6.95
N GLY A 56 9.75 7.75 -8.21
CA GLY A 56 9.28 9.07 -8.65
C GLY A 56 7.77 9.26 -8.57
N ALA A 57 6.97 8.19 -8.73
CA ALA A 57 5.52 8.26 -8.53
C ALA A 57 5.19 8.40 -7.04
N ALA A 58 5.84 7.63 -6.17
CA ALA A 58 5.65 7.72 -4.72
C ALA A 58 6.00 9.12 -4.18
N VAL A 59 7.14 9.68 -4.59
CA VAL A 59 7.58 11.03 -4.16
C VAL A 59 6.60 12.10 -4.64
N ARG A 60 6.15 12.07 -5.90
CA ARG A 60 5.16 13.04 -6.40
C ARG A 60 3.82 12.95 -5.69
N SER A 61 3.36 11.75 -5.31
CA SER A 61 2.12 11.58 -4.55
C SER A 61 2.19 12.16 -3.13
N LEU A 62 3.38 12.19 -2.53
CA LEU A 62 3.59 12.69 -1.17
C LEU A 62 4.13 14.12 -1.11
N ALA A 63 4.51 14.69 -2.25
CA ALA A 63 4.96 16.07 -2.31
C ALA A 63 3.88 17.03 -1.75
N PRO A 64 4.28 18.13 -1.09
CA PRO A 64 3.36 19.17 -0.62
C PRO A 64 2.45 19.73 -1.71
#